data_AF-A0A8C0Z8G3-F1
#
_entry.id   AF-A0A8C0Z8G3-F1
#
_cell.length_a   1.000
_cell.length_b   1.000
_cell.length_c   1.000
_cell.angle_alpha   90.00
_cell.angle_beta   90.00
_cell.angle_gamma   90.00
#
_symmetry.space_group_name_H-M   'P 1'
#
loop_
_entity.id
_entity.type
_entity.pdbx_description
1 polymer ?
#
loop_
_entity_poly.entity_id
_entity_poly.type
_entity_poly.pdbx_seq_one_letter_code
_entity_poly.pdbx_strand_id
1 'polypeptide(L)'
;MAFLPDESRSLPPPPLLNKGVRGWRGHGGVHRQVLFATVGCFVGYQLVKRAEYVHAKVDRELFEYIRHHPVDFQAKTEKKRIGELLEDFHPVR
;
A
#
# COMPACT_ATOMS: atom_id res chain seq x y z
N MET A 1 -15.22 -11.83 14.16
CA MET A 1 -14.44 -11.01 13.20
C MET A 1 -13.36 -11.88 12.59
N ALA A 2 -13.49 -12.26 11.32
CA ALA A 2 -12.49 -13.08 10.65
C ALA A 2 -11.22 -12.24 10.38
N PHE A 3 -10.04 -12.86 10.51
CA PHE A 3 -8.76 -12.20 10.20
C PHE A 3 -8.69 -11.74 8.73
N LEU A 4 -9.36 -12.48 7.84
CA LEU A 4 -9.59 -12.16 6.44
C LEU A 4 -11.08 -12.41 6.14
N PRO A 5 -11.90 -11.38 5.88
CA PRO A 5 -13.30 -11.55 5.48
C PRO A 5 -13.38 -12.12 4.05
N ASP A 6 -14.48 -12.82 3.70
CA ASP A 6 -14.63 -13.46 2.37
C ASP A 6 -14.46 -12.49 1.19
N GLU A 7 -14.76 -11.21 1.38
CA GLU A 7 -14.57 -10.13 0.42
C GLU A 7 -13.09 -9.92 0.04
N SER A 8 -12.14 -10.28 0.91
CA SER A 8 -10.71 -10.15 0.59
C SER A 8 -10.25 -11.15 -0.48
N ARG A 9 -11.08 -12.14 -0.85
CA ARG A 9 -10.77 -13.12 -1.92
C ARG A 9 -10.92 -12.55 -3.32
N SER A 10 -11.61 -11.43 -3.49
CA SER A 10 -11.74 -10.79 -4.80
C SER A 10 -10.49 -9.98 -5.19
N LEU A 11 -9.58 -9.75 -4.24
CA LEU A 11 -8.32 -9.05 -4.51
C LEU A 11 -7.27 -10.01 -5.07
N PRO A 12 -6.42 -9.55 -6.01
CA PRO A 12 -5.33 -10.37 -6.52
C PRO A 12 -4.41 -10.76 -5.37
N PRO A 13 -4.04 -12.05 -5.22
CA PRO A 13 -3.18 -12.47 -4.14
C PRO A 13 -1.78 -11.87 -4.32
N PRO A 14 -1.09 -11.49 -3.23
CA PRO A 14 0.26 -10.98 -3.32
C PRO A 14 1.19 -12.06 -3.90
N PRO A 15 2.14 -11.68 -4.78
CA PRO A 15 3.08 -12.63 -5.36
C PRO A 15 3.93 -13.28 -4.25
N LEU A 16 4.18 -14.58 -4.38
CA LEU A 16 4.97 -15.36 -3.41
C LEU A 16 6.40 -14.83 -3.25
N LEU A 17 6.94 -14.17 -4.28
CA LEU A 17 8.29 -13.64 -4.32
C LEU A 17 8.26 -12.11 -4.17
N ASN A 18 8.01 -11.63 -2.95
CA ASN A 18 8.21 -10.22 -2.63
C ASN A 18 9.71 -9.93 -2.46
N LYS A 19 10.20 -8.82 -3.02
CA LYS A 19 11.63 -8.42 -3.16
C LYS A 19 12.44 -8.29 -1.84
N GLY A 20 11.91 -8.72 -0.70
CA GLY A 20 12.45 -8.51 0.64
C GLY A 20 13.32 -9.63 1.22
N VAL A 21 13.60 -10.74 0.52
CA VAL A 21 14.58 -11.76 0.98
C VAL A 21 16.01 -11.24 0.76
N ARG A 22 16.36 -10.16 1.44
CA ARG A 22 17.71 -9.58 1.42
C ARG A 22 18.10 -9.22 2.85
N GLY A 23 18.22 -10.23 3.72
CA GLY A 23 18.52 -9.91 5.12
C GLY A 23 18.65 -11.06 6.10
N TRP A 24 19.15 -12.24 5.73
CA TRP A 24 19.64 -13.18 6.72
C TRP A 24 21.00 -13.75 6.33
N ARG A 25 22.05 -13.12 6.86
CA ARG A 25 23.38 -13.71 7.04
C ARG A 25 23.67 -13.71 8.54
N GLY A 26 23.01 -14.61 9.27
CA GLY A 26 23.42 -14.98 10.64
C GLY A 26 24.18 -16.30 10.56
N HIS A 27 25.39 -16.38 11.09
CA HIS A 27 26.13 -17.64 11.17
C HIS A 27 25.61 -18.44 12.37
N GLY A 28 25.02 -19.62 12.12
CA GLY A 28 24.65 -20.60 13.16
C GLY A 28 23.30 -21.28 12.95
N GLY A 29 23.33 -22.59 12.70
CA GLY A 29 22.16 -23.49 12.70
C GLY A 29 21.18 -23.31 11.53
N VAL A 30 21.50 -23.90 10.37
CA VAL A 30 20.68 -23.85 9.14
C VAL A 30 19.23 -24.26 9.40
N HIS A 31 19.00 -25.27 10.25
CA HIS A 31 17.66 -25.74 10.61
C HIS A 31 16.81 -24.65 11.28
N ARG A 32 17.36 -23.95 12.27
CA ARG A 32 16.62 -22.89 13.00
C ARG A 32 16.39 -21.66 12.13
N GLN A 33 17.31 -21.36 11.21
CA GLN A 33 17.16 -20.29 10.24
C GLN A 33 16.06 -20.58 9.23
N VAL A 34 16.01 -21.79 8.68
CA VAL A 34 14.95 -22.20 7.75
C VAL A 34 13.59 -22.15 8.44
N LEU A 35 13.48 -22.61 9.70
CA LEU A 35 12.23 -22.53 10.46
C LEU A 35 11.78 -21.08 10.70
N PHE A 36 12.68 -20.19 11.14
CA PHE A 36 12.30 -18.78 11.30
C PHE A 36 11.98 -18.12 9.97
N ALA A 37 12.61 -18.54 8.88
CA ALA A 37 12.32 -18.02 7.56
C ALA A 37 11.00 -18.46 6.99
N THR A 38 10.62 -19.73 7.16
CA THR A 38 9.31 -20.21 6.72
C THR A 38 8.19 -19.58 7.53
N VAL A 39 8.36 -19.46 8.86
CA VAL A 39 7.38 -18.79 9.72
C VAL A 39 7.28 -17.30 9.40
N GLY A 40 8.41 -16.60 9.26
CA GLY A 40 8.45 -15.19 8.90
C GLY A 40 7.83 -14.92 7.52
N CYS A 41 8.09 -15.79 6.54
CA CYS A 41 7.48 -15.71 5.21
C CYS A 41 5.97 -15.95 5.28
N PHE A 42 5.51 -16.95 6.04
CA PHE A 42 4.09 -17.24 6.20
C PHE A 42 3.34 -16.09 6.89
N VAL A 43 3.87 -15.61 8.02
CA VAL A 43 3.27 -14.48 8.76
C VAL A 43 3.32 -13.22 7.91
N GLY A 44 4.45 -12.92 7.27
CA GLY A 44 4.60 -11.78 6.39
C GLY A 44 3.60 -11.79 5.23
N TYR A 45 3.39 -12.96 4.60
CA TYR A 45 2.41 -13.12 3.54
C TYR A 45 0.98 -12.82 4.01
N GLN A 46 0.59 -13.30 5.20
CA GLN A 46 -0.73 -13.01 5.76
C GLN A 46 -0.89 -11.52 6.15
N LEU A 47 0.18 -10.88 6.64
CA LEU A 47 0.18 -9.45 6.95
C LEU A 47 0.06 -8.60 5.69
N VAL A 48 0.79 -8.92 4.62
CA VAL A 48 0.71 -8.22 3.33
C VAL A 48 -0.71 -8.34 2.76
N LYS A 49 -1.29 -9.55 2.75
CA LYS A 49 -2.70 -9.75 2.35
C LYS A 49 -3.66 -8.85 3.13
N ARG A 50 -3.47 -8.76 4.44
CA ARG A 50 -4.32 -7.92 5.29
C ARG A 50 -4.11 -6.43 5.00
N ALA A 51 -2.88 -6.00 4.76
CA ALA A 51 -2.57 -4.61 4.43
C ALA A 51 -3.21 -4.21 3.08
N GLU A 52 -3.05 -5.04 2.04
CA GLU A 52 -3.65 -4.83 0.72
C GLU A 52 -5.19 -4.75 0.82
N TYR A 53 -5.81 -5.62 1.62
CA TYR A 53 -7.26 -5.55 1.87
C TYR A 53 -7.69 -4.25 2.55
N VAL A 54 -6.97 -3.81 3.59
CA VAL A 54 -7.29 -2.57 4.32
C VAL A 54 -7.18 -1.37 3.40
N HIS A 55 -6.11 -1.27 2.61
CA HIS A 55 -5.94 -0.18 1.64
C HIS A 55 -7.05 -0.19 0.58
N ALA A 56 -7.36 -1.34 -0.01
CA ALA A 56 -8.43 -1.47 -0.99
C ALA A 56 -9.81 -1.09 -0.43
N LYS A 57 -10.08 -1.43 0.84
CA LYS A 57 -11.33 -1.06 1.52
C LYS A 57 -11.43 0.46 1.72
N VAL A 58 -10.36 1.08 2.22
CA VAL A 58 -10.32 2.53 2.44
C VAL A 58 -10.50 3.30 1.13
N ASP A 59 -9.83 2.86 0.06
CA ASP A 59 -9.99 3.47 -1.26
C ASP A 59 -11.43 3.37 -1.77
N ARG A 60 -12.07 2.20 -1.59
CA ARG A 60 -13.48 2.02 -1.97
C ARG A 60 -14.41 2.96 -1.21
N GLU A 61 -14.26 3.05 0.10
CA GLU A 61 -15.05 3.95 0.96
C GLU A 61 -14.83 5.41 0.56
N LEU A 62 -13.59 5.80 0.26
CA LEU A 62 -13.24 7.15 -0.19
C LEU A 62 -13.91 7.47 -1.54
N PHE A 63 -13.87 6.55 -2.51
CA PHE A 63 -14.53 6.75 -3.80
C PHE A 63 -16.05 6.83 -3.67
N GLU A 64 -16.66 6.04 -2.79
CA GLU A 64 -18.08 6.14 -2.46
C GLU A 64 -18.42 7.52 -1.85
N TYR A 65 -17.61 7.98 -0.89
CA TYR A 65 -17.78 9.30 -0.27
C TYR A 65 -17.67 10.45 -1.27
N ILE A 66 -16.66 10.42 -2.14
CA ILE A 66 -16.48 11.43 -3.20
C ILE A 66 -17.69 11.44 -4.16
N ARG A 67 -18.22 10.26 -4.52
CA ARG A 67 -19.40 10.16 -5.38
C ARG A 67 -20.65 10.78 -4.75
N HIS A 68 -20.82 10.66 -3.43
CA HIS A 68 -21.98 11.23 -2.73
C HIS A 68 -21.88 12.74 -2.51
N HIS A 69 -20.67 13.31 -2.52
CA HIS A 69 -20.44 14.73 -2.26
C HIS A 69 -19.75 15.46 -3.44
N PRO A 70 -20.38 15.53 -4.63
CA PRO A 70 -19.80 16.21 -5.79
C PRO A 70 -19.66 17.74 -5.60
N VAL A 71 -20.33 18.32 -4.61
CA VAL A 71 -20.26 19.77 -4.29
C VAL A 71 -19.01 20.10 -3.49
N ASP A 72 -18.55 19.21 -2.60
CA ASP A 72 -17.35 19.44 -1.78
C ASP A 72 -16.07 19.14 -2.57
N PHE A 73 -16.14 18.14 -3.46
CA PHE A 73 -15.07 17.74 -4.37
C PHE A 73 -15.25 18.30 -5.77
N GLN A 74 -15.56 19.59 -5.89
CA GLN A 74 -15.34 20.24 -7.18
C GLN A 74 -13.83 20.15 -7.47
N ALA A 75 -13.47 19.74 -8.68
CA ALA A 75 -12.10 19.79 -9.18
C ALA A 75 -11.68 21.27 -9.26
N LYS A 76 -11.38 21.85 -8.10
CA LYS A 76 -10.90 23.22 -7.97
C LYS A 76 -9.64 23.29 -8.79
N THR A 77 -9.71 24.03 -9.88
CA THR A 77 -8.57 24.37 -10.75
C THR A 77 -8.25 23.24 -11.74
N GLU A 78 -8.70 23.42 -12.99
CA GLU A 78 -7.97 22.91 -14.15
C GLU A 78 -6.48 23.07 -13.84
N LYS A 79 -5.71 21.98 -13.88
CA LYS A 79 -4.26 22.02 -13.62
C LYS A 79 -3.64 23.02 -14.58
N LYS A 80 -3.46 24.26 -14.13
CA LYS A 80 -2.90 25.33 -14.95
C LYS A 80 -1.52 24.86 -15.38
N ARG A 81 -1.28 24.90 -16.68
CA ARG A 81 0.00 24.49 -17.26
C ARG A 81 1.08 25.35 -16.58
N ILE A 82 2.24 24.78 -16.27
CA ILE A 82 3.33 25.49 -15.55
C ILE A 82 3.70 26.84 -16.20
N GLY A 83 3.39 27.05 -17.48
CA GLY A 83 3.52 28.35 -18.16
C GLY A 83 2.56 29.47 -17.70
N GLU A 84 1.47 29.16 -16.99
CA GLU A 84 0.51 30.13 -16.43
C GLU A 84 0.70 30.35 -14.93
N LEU A 85 1.44 29.47 -14.25
CA LEU A 85 1.81 29.58 -12.85
C LEU A 85 3.14 30.33 -12.76
N LEU A 86 3.12 31.62 -13.07
CA LEU A 86 4.28 32.50 -12.91
C LEU A 86 4.46 32.77 -11.41
N GLU A 87 5.10 31.86 -10.69
CA GLU A 87 5.56 32.14 -9.33
C GLU A 87 6.73 33.12 -9.41
N ASP A 88 6.63 34.24 -8.69
CA ASP A 88 7.69 35.23 -8.64
C ASP A 88 8.93 34.63 -7.96
N PHE A 89 9.96 34.32 -8.75
CA PHE A 89 11.21 33.79 -8.21
C PHE A 89 11.93 34.89 -7.41
N HIS A 90 12.05 34.71 -6.10
CA HIS A 90 12.82 35.60 -5.23
C HIS A 90 14.18 34.98 -4.92
N PRO A 91 15.26 35.39 -5.60
CA PRO A 91 16.58 34.87 -5.32
C PRO A 91 17.02 35.30 -3.92
N VAL A 92 17.41 34.34 -3.10
CA VAL A 92 18.05 34.59 -1.80
C VAL A 92 19.47 35.08 -2.07
N ARG A 93 19.78 36.30 -1.62
CA ARG A 93 21.11 36.93 -1.70
C ARG A 93 21.74 36.96 -0.32
#